data_AF-X1W050-F1
#
_entry.id   AF-X1W050-F1
#
_cell.length_a   1.000
_cell.length_b   1.000
_cell.length_c   1.000
_cell.angle_alpha   90.00
_cell.angle_beta   90.00
_cell.angle_gamma   90.00
#
_symmetry.space_group_name_H-M   'P 1'
#
loop_
_entity.id
_entity.type
_entity.pdbx_description
1 polymer ?
#
loop_
_entity_poly.entity_id
_entity_poly.type
_entity_poly.pdbx_seq_one_letter_code
_entity_poly.pdbx_strand_id
1 'polypeptide(L)'
;ARLETEYKGYLKGDRLEQFFDDFGIKLAAGHWCAGDFADRFAPVGYLSNEPNFKSDVISQIERVAQAGMKGIEFHEVIFIDRNYKKDGPIIQRVKEALAKYKLIPTNMNTNLWTDPKWKLGGITNVNKSIREDALAIALQGIEIAKE
;
A
#
# COMPACT_ATOMS: atom_id res chain seq x y z
N ALA A 1 -15.31 30.92 0.54
CA ALA A 1 -16.62 30.95 1.23
C ALA A 1 -16.65 30.01 2.44
N ARG A 2 -16.56 28.67 2.27
CA ARG A 2 -16.57 27.71 3.39
C ARG A 2 -15.20 27.50 4.08
N LEU A 3 -14.11 27.57 3.31
CA LEU A 3 -12.74 27.42 3.84
C LEU A 3 -12.40 28.48 4.90
N GLU A 4 -12.72 29.74 4.61
CA GLU A 4 -12.44 30.88 5.50
C GLU A 4 -13.41 31.01 6.68
N THR A 5 -14.48 30.21 6.71
CA THR A 5 -15.54 30.30 7.71
C THR A 5 -15.67 28.98 8.47
N GLU A 6 -16.35 27.99 7.88
CA GLU A 6 -16.68 26.69 8.47
C GLU A 6 -15.44 25.82 8.76
N TYR A 7 -14.44 25.88 7.88
CA TYR A 7 -13.22 25.07 7.98
C TYR A 7 -11.99 25.86 8.39
N LYS A 8 -12.19 27.00 9.03
CA LYS A 8 -11.08 27.78 9.59
C LYS A 8 -10.44 27.03 10.75
N GLY A 9 -9.10 27.04 10.80
CA GLY A 9 -8.30 26.47 11.87
C GLY A 9 -8.02 24.97 11.71
N TYR A 10 -7.61 24.32 12.80
CA TYR A 10 -7.26 22.90 12.79
C TYR A 10 -8.51 22.01 12.69
N LEU A 11 -8.52 21.08 11.73
CA LEU A 11 -9.61 20.14 11.50
C LEU A 11 -9.27 18.76 12.08
N LYS A 12 -10.22 18.15 12.79
CA LYS A 12 -10.09 16.80 13.36
C LYS A 12 -11.47 16.18 13.58
N GLY A 13 -11.51 14.84 13.66
CA GLY A 13 -12.75 14.07 13.86
C GLY A 13 -13.81 14.44 12.82
N ASP A 14 -15.07 14.55 13.26
CA ASP A 14 -16.23 14.81 12.41
C ASP A 14 -16.08 16.06 11.53
N ARG A 15 -15.38 17.11 11.99
CA ARG A 15 -15.12 18.32 11.16
C ARG A 15 -14.22 18.02 9.97
N LEU A 16 -13.25 17.13 10.14
CA LEU A 16 -12.36 16.71 9.05
C LEU A 16 -13.09 15.77 8.08
N GLU A 17 -13.93 14.87 8.60
CA GLU A 17 -14.74 13.99 7.76
C GLU A 17 -15.74 14.78 6.92
N GLN A 18 -16.46 15.72 7.53
CA GLN A 18 -17.38 16.62 6.83
C GLN A 18 -16.64 17.46 5.77
N PHE A 19 -15.42 17.90 6.08
CA PHE A 19 -14.57 18.59 5.08
C PHE A 19 -14.28 17.68 3.88
N PHE A 20 -13.93 16.42 4.10
CA PHE A 20 -13.71 15.49 2.99
C PHE A 20 -14.98 15.26 2.18
N ASP A 21 -16.13 15.09 2.81
CA ASP A 21 -17.39 14.86 2.12
C ASP A 21 -17.82 16.09 1.31
N ASP A 22 -17.72 17.30 1.89
CA ASP A 22 -18.14 18.55 1.25
C ASP A 22 -17.29 18.95 0.05
N PHE A 23 -16.01 18.56 0.04
CA PHE A 23 -15.10 18.81 -1.07
C PHE A 23 -14.84 17.57 -1.94
N GLY A 24 -15.49 16.43 -1.66
CA GLY A 24 -15.32 15.19 -2.41
C GLY A 24 -13.90 14.62 -2.36
N ILE A 25 -13.17 14.85 -1.26
CA ILE A 25 -11.79 14.41 -1.08
C ILE A 25 -11.78 12.91 -0.73
N LYS A 26 -11.13 12.11 -1.58
CA LYS A 26 -11.00 10.66 -1.39
C LYS A 26 -9.63 10.32 -0.84
N LEU A 27 -9.48 10.40 0.49
CA LEU A 27 -8.21 10.10 1.16
C LEU A 27 -7.95 8.58 1.19
N ALA A 28 -6.72 8.19 0.86
CA ALA A 28 -6.23 6.82 0.93
C ALA A 28 -4.82 6.79 1.54
N ALA A 29 -4.43 5.63 2.07
CA ALA A 29 -3.09 5.40 2.59
C ALA A 29 -2.43 4.19 1.91
N GLY A 30 -1.16 4.31 1.57
CA GLY A 30 -0.35 3.15 1.19
C GLY A 30 -0.14 2.22 2.38
N HIS A 31 -0.43 0.93 2.23
CA HIS A 31 -0.27 -0.04 3.32
C HIS A 31 1.15 -0.04 3.92
N TRP A 32 2.16 0.28 3.11
CA TRP A 32 3.57 0.34 3.50
C TRP A 32 3.85 1.40 4.58
N CYS A 33 3.04 2.46 4.67
CA CYS A 33 3.16 3.47 5.73
C CYS A 33 2.73 2.95 7.11
N ALA A 34 2.03 1.81 7.17
CA ALA A 34 1.56 1.19 8.40
C ALA A 34 2.41 -0.02 8.82
N GLY A 35 3.59 -0.22 8.22
CA GLY A 35 4.57 -1.25 8.61
C GLY A 35 5.54 -0.75 9.69
N ASP A 36 6.51 -1.59 10.04
CA ASP A 36 7.69 -1.16 10.77
C ASP A 36 8.47 -0.15 9.91
N PHE A 37 9.11 0.79 10.57
CA PHE A 37 9.96 1.77 9.92
C PHE A 37 11.41 1.28 9.99
N ALA A 38 12.08 1.21 8.85
CA ALA A 38 13.51 0.92 8.78
C ALA A 38 14.23 2.08 8.09
N ASP A 39 15.45 2.36 8.55
CA ASP A 39 16.33 3.32 7.89
C ASP A 39 17.77 2.80 7.80
N ARG A 40 18.70 3.65 7.37
CA ARG A 40 20.10 3.26 7.17
C ARG A 40 20.86 2.93 8.47
N PHE A 41 20.34 3.33 9.62
CA PHE A 41 20.93 3.12 10.95
C PHE A 41 20.16 2.07 11.77
N ALA A 42 18.87 1.86 11.48
CA ALA A 42 18.04 0.79 12.00
C ALA A 42 17.50 -0.10 10.86
N PRO A 43 18.34 -0.92 10.21
CA PRO A 43 18.00 -1.60 8.96
C PRO A 43 16.99 -2.75 9.12
N VAL A 44 16.82 -3.25 10.35
CA VAL A 44 15.87 -4.32 10.67
C VAL A 44 14.50 -3.78 11.10
N GLY A 45 14.39 -2.48 11.33
CA GLY A 45 13.19 -1.83 11.84
C GLY A 45 13.35 -1.31 13.27
N TYR A 46 12.62 -0.25 13.62
CA TYR A 46 12.62 0.32 14.98
C TYR A 46 11.79 -0.51 15.98
N LEU A 47 10.89 -1.37 15.49
CA LEU A 47 10.04 -2.24 16.30
C LEU A 47 10.38 -3.72 16.09
N SER A 48 11.54 -4.02 15.50
CA SER A 48 11.94 -5.40 15.19
C SER A 48 12.14 -6.27 16.43
N ASN A 49 12.34 -5.66 17.60
CA ASN A 49 12.47 -6.32 18.90
C ASN A 49 11.14 -6.40 19.67
N GLU A 50 10.06 -5.84 19.14
CA GLU A 50 8.74 -5.86 19.77
C GLU A 50 7.96 -7.12 19.34
N PRO A 51 7.77 -8.12 20.23
CA PRO A 51 7.25 -9.43 19.85
C PRO A 51 5.80 -9.40 19.35
N ASN A 52 5.05 -8.36 19.73
CA ASN A 52 3.64 -8.18 19.36
C ASN A 52 3.47 -7.30 18.11
N PHE A 53 4.54 -6.70 17.60
CA PHE A 53 4.47 -5.89 16.39
C PHE A 53 4.67 -6.78 15.16
N LYS A 54 3.70 -6.75 14.24
CA LYS A 54 3.78 -7.48 12.97
C LYS A 54 3.71 -6.52 11.79
N SER A 55 4.69 -6.65 10.89
CA SER A 55 4.77 -5.91 9.62
C SER A 55 4.13 -6.62 8.44
N ASP A 56 3.36 -7.69 8.67
CA ASP A 56 2.63 -8.33 7.57
C ASP A 56 1.45 -7.46 7.08
N VAL A 57 1.02 -7.71 5.84
CA VAL A 57 -0.04 -6.93 5.17
C VAL A 57 -1.34 -6.89 5.96
N ILE A 58 -1.72 -7.97 6.66
CA ILE A 58 -3.01 -8.01 7.37
C ILE A 58 -2.98 -7.08 8.58
N SER A 59 -1.88 -7.10 9.33
CA SER A 59 -1.67 -6.15 10.42
C SER A 59 -1.53 -4.71 9.93
N GLN A 60 -0.98 -4.48 8.74
CA GLN A 60 -0.93 -3.15 8.13
C GLN A 60 -2.34 -2.66 7.74
N ILE A 61 -3.18 -3.50 7.11
CA ILE A 61 -4.58 -3.18 6.76
C ILE A 61 -5.36 -2.80 8.02
N GLU A 62 -5.22 -3.57 9.09
CA GLU A 62 -5.86 -3.26 10.38
C GLU A 62 -5.45 -1.89 10.91
N ARG A 63 -4.16 -1.56 10.89
CA ARG A 63 -3.66 -0.25 11.34
C ARG A 63 -4.13 0.91 10.45
N VAL A 64 -4.20 0.69 9.13
CA VAL A 64 -4.79 1.69 8.20
C VAL A 64 -6.25 1.97 8.55
N ALA A 65 -7.03 0.92 8.86
CA ALA A 65 -8.42 1.08 9.29
C ALA A 65 -8.53 1.80 10.65
N GLN A 66 -7.67 1.45 11.62
CA GLN A 66 -7.62 2.11 12.93
C GLN A 66 -7.26 3.60 12.83
N ALA A 67 -6.51 4.00 11.79
CA ALA A 67 -6.20 5.39 11.50
C ALA A 67 -7.38 6.18 10.86
N GLY A 68 -8.54 5.55 10.66
CA GLY A 68 -9.74 6.17 10.11
C GLY A 68 -9.74 6.31 8.59
N MET A 69 -8.86 5.60 7.88
CA MET A 69 -8.82 5.64 6.42
C MET A 69 -9.99 4.88 5.80
N LYS A 70 -10.48 5.38 4.66
CA LYS A 70 -11.48 4.70 3.83
C LYS A 70 -10.84 4.00 2.62
N GLY A 71 -9.76 4.58 2.08
CA GLY A 71 -8.99 4.03 0.96
C GLY A 71 -7.64 3.44 1.39
N ILE A 72 -7.19 2.42 0.67
CA ILE A 72 -5.89 1.79 0.86
C ILE A 72 -5.23 1.47 -0.48
N GLU A 73 -3.91 1.62 -0.56
CA GLU A 73 -3.12 1.31 -1.75
C GLU A 73 -2.15 0.16 -1.48
N PHE A 74 -1.81 -0.58 -2.54
CA PHE A 74 -0.92 -1.74 -2.48
C PHE A 74 0.20 -1.67 -3.52
N HIS A 75 1.27 -2.44 -3.28
CA HIS A 75 2.17 -2.87 -4.35
C HIS A 75 1.85 -4.32 -4.69
N GLU A 76 1.92 -4.70 -5.96
CA GLU A 76 1.76 -6.07 -6.44
C GLU A 76 2.66 -7.09 -5.72
N VAL A 77 3.82 -6.64 -5.23
CA VAL A 77 4.84 -7.50 -4.59
C VAL A 77 4.32 -8.30 -3.39
N ILE A 78 3.29 -7.82 -2.69
CA ILE A 78 2.70 -8.57 -1.56
C ILE A 78 1.79 -9.72 -2.01
N PHE A 79 1.46 -9.77 -3.30
CA PHE A 79 0.56 -10.75 -3.91
C PHE A 79 1.29 -11.72 -4.85
N ILE A 80 2.63 -11.71 -4.83
CA ILE A 80 3.45 -12.61 -5.64
C ILE A 80 4.46 -13.34 -4.75
N ASP A 81 4.82 -14.55 -5.15
CA ASP A 81 5.81 -15.37 -4.47
C ASP A 81 7.25 -14.95 -4.82
N ARG A 82 8.23 -15.63 -4.21
CA ARG A 82 9.66 -15.42 -4.47
C ARG A 82 10.09 -15.70 -5.93
N ASN A 83 9.25 -16.36 -6.73
CA ASN A 83 9.48 -16.64 -8.15
C ASN A 83 8.70 -15.67 -9.05
N TYR A 84 8.17 -14.57 -8.48
CA TYR A 84 7.34 -13.57 -9.14
C TYR A 84 6.03 -14.13 -9.71
N LYS A 85 5.45 -15.16 -9.09
CA LYS A 85 4.17 -15.74 -9.47
C LYS A 85 3.07 -15.34 -8.49
N LYS A 86 1.90 -15.00 -9.00
CA LYS A 86 0.70 -14.68 -8.21
C LYS A 86 0.46 -15.70 -7.10
N ASP A 87 0.33 -15.21 -5.86
CA ASP A 87 0.01 -15.97 -4.67
C ASP A 87 -1.49 -15.81 -4.36
N GLY A 88 -2.28 -16.82 -4.75
CA GLY A 88 -3.73 -16.83 -4.52
C GLY A 88 -4.13 -16.80 -3.03
N PRO A 89 -3.52 -17.63 -2.16
CA PRO A 89 -3.79 -17.60 -0.73
C PRO A 89 -3.65 -16.22 -0.06
N ILE A 90 -2.60 -15.45 -0.37
CA ILE A 90 -2.46 -14.12 0.24
C ILE A 90 -3.48 -13.11 -0.31
N ILE A 91 -3.80 -13.17 -1.62
CA ILE A 91 -4.86 -12.34 -2.23
C ILE A 91 -6.18 -12.56 -1.50
N GLN A 92 -6.55 -13.82 -1.26
CA GLN A 92 -7.79 -14.16 -0.57
C GLN A 92 -7.83 -13.60 0.86
N ARG A 93 -6.73 -13.73 1.61
CA ARG A 93 -6.63 -13.18 2.97
C ARG A 93 -6.72 -11.66 2.99
N VAL A 94 -6.13 -10.97 2.01
CA VAL A 94 -6.24 -9.52 1.88
C VAL A 94 -7.67 -9.10 1.55
N LYS A 95 -8.35 -9.79 0.63
CA LYS A 95 -9.77 -9.54 0.33
C LYS A 95 -10.66 -9.69 1.57
N GLU A 96 -10.43 -10.73 2.37
CA GLU A 96 -11.15 -10.94 3.64
C GLU A 96 -10.88 -9.82 4.64
N ALA A 97 -9.62 -9.37 4.76
CA ALA A 97 -9.26 -8.26 5.64
C ALA A 97 -9.90 -6.93 5.17
N LEU A 98 -9.85 -6.63 3.88
CA LEU A 98 -10.50 -5.44 3.30
C LEU A 98 -12.00 -5.44 3.59
N ALA A 99 -12.67 -6.57 3.40
CA ALA A 99 -14.09 -6.73 3.71
C ALA A 99 -14.38 -6.55 5.21
N LYS A 100 -13.58 -7.16 6.07
CA LYS A 100 -13.70 -7.05 7.54
C LYS A 100 -13.59 -5.60 8.00
N TYR A 101 -12.61 -4.86 7.49
CA TYR A 101 -12.32 -3.48 7.90
C TYR A 101 -13.01 -2.41 7.04
N LYS A 102 -13.80 -2.82 6.04
CA LYS A 102 -14.53 -1.92 5.12
C LYS A 102 -13.62 -0.92 4.40
N LEU A 103 -12.40 -1.34 4.08
CA LEU A 103 -11.44 -0.56 3.32
C LEU A 103 -11.60 -0.78 1.82
N ILE A 104 -11.44 0.28 1.05
CA ILE A 104 -11.53 0.25 -0.42
C ILE A 104 -10.11 0.26 -1.00
N PRO A 105 -9.69 -0.79 -1.75
CA PRO A 105 -8.45 -0.72 -2.50
C PRO A 105 -8.59 0.31 -3.63
N THR A 106 -7.71 1.32 -3.66
CA THR A 106 -7.83 2.44 -4.61
C THR A 106 -6.81 2.39 -5.73
N ASN A 107 -5.66 1.75 -5.51
CA ASN A 107 -4.55 1.74 -6.44
C ASN A 107 -3.62 0.54 -6.22
N MET A 108 -3.02 0.05 -7.30
CA MET A 108 -2.00 -0.98 -7.31
C MET A 108 -0.72 -0.44 -7.98
N ASN A 109 0.30 -0.23 -7.18
CA ASN A 109 1.63 0.14 -7.63
C ASN A 109 2.40 -1.09 -8.09
N THR A 110 3.41 -0.88 -8.95
CA THR A 110 4.33 -1.92 -9.40
C THR A 110 5.71 -1.69 -8.81
N ASN A 111 6.24 -2.61 -8.01
CA ASN A 111 7.56 -2.55 -7.40
C ASN A 111 8.63 -3.17 -8.31
N LEU A 112 9.31 -2.29 -9.04
CA LEU A 112 10.47 -2.63 -9.89
C LEU A 112 11.73 -1.92 -9.40
N TRP A 113 11.95 -1.89 -8.08
CA TRP A 113 13.13 -1.26 -7.48
C TRP A 113 13.68 -1.97 -6.24
N THR A 114 12.86 -2.72 -5.48
CA THR A 114 13.32 -3.37 -4.24
C THR A 114 14.27 -4.53 -4.50
N ASP A 115 13.98 -5.36 -5.51
CA ASP A 115 14.87 -6.47 -5.86
C ASP A 115 16.16 -5.94 -6.54
N PRO A 116 17.36 -6.36 -6.11
CA PRO A 116 18.63 -5.99 -6.75
C PRO A 116 18.70 -6.27 -8.26
N LYS A 117 17.87 -7.18 -8.77
CA LYS A 117 17.66 -7.40 -10.21
C LYS A 117 17.37 -6.10 -10.96
N TRP A 118 16.66 -5.15 -10.33
CA TRP A 118 16.23 -3.89 -10.93
C TRP A 118 17.24 -2.74 -10.76
N LYS A 119 18.46 -2.99 -10.26
CA LYS A 119 19.44 -1.94 -9.93
C LYS A 119 19.83 -1.01 -11.09
N LEU A 120 19.63 -1.44 -12.35
CA LEU A 120 19.85 -0.64 -13.56
C LEU A 120 18.54 -0.22 -14.25
N GLY A 121 17.41 -0.26 -13.53
CA GLY A 121 16.06 0.04 -14.02
C GLY A 121 15.14 -1.19 -14.11
N GLY A 122 13.83 -0.95 -14.18
CA GLY A 122 12.80 -1.95 -14.48
C GLY A 122 12.54 -2.04 -15.99
N ILE A 123 11.47 -1.42 -16.47
CA ILE A 123 11.12 -1.39 -17.90
C ILE A 123 12.18 -0.66 -18.75
N THR A 124 12.99 0.20 -18.15
CA THR A 124 14.07 0.95 -18.80
C THR A 124 15.45 0.29 -18.67
N ASN A 125 15.53 -0.93 -18.12
CA ASN A 125 16.81 -1.61 -17.91
C ASN A 125 17.59 -1.77 -19.22
N VAL A 126 18.93 -1.70 -19.16
CA VAL A 126 19.79 -1.93 -20.34
C VAL A 126 19.68 -3.36 -20.89
N ASN A 127 19.43 -4.34 -20.02
CA ASN A 127 19.26 -5.74 -20.41
C ASN A 127 17.82 -6.03 -20.85
N LYS A 128 17.67 -6.57 -22.05
CA LYS A 128 16.36 -6.91 -22.65
C LYS A 128 15.56 -7.91 -21.81
N SER A 129 16.17 -8.98 -21.32
CA SER A 129 15.44 -10.00 -20.55
C SER A 129 14.89 -9.44 -19.24
N ILE A 130 15.63 -8.52 -18.59
CA ILE A 130 15.17 -7.85 -17.38
C ILE A 130 13.98 -6.93 -17.68
N ARG A 131 13.98 -6.23 -18.82
CA ARG A 131 12.80 -5.44 -19.25
C ARG A 131 11.57 -6.31 -19.47
N GLU A 132 11.75 -7.47 -20.11
CA GLU A 132 10.68 -8.43 -20.36
C GLU A 132 10.10 -8.97 -19.04
N ASP A 133 10.96 -9.31 -18.08
CA ASP A 133 10.53 -9.73 -16.74
C ASP A 133 9.79 -8.60 -15.99
N ALA A 134 10.29 -7.36 -16.06
CA ALA A 134 9.65 -6.20 -15.46
C ALA A 134 8.24 -5.95 -16.05
N LEU A 135 8.10 -6.07 -17.38
CA LEU A 135 6.83 -5.94 -18.06
C LEU A 135 5.85 -7.06 -17.65
N ALA A 136 6.34 -8.30 -17.52
CA ALA A 136 5.52 -9.42 -17.07
C ALA A 136 4.97 -9.20 -15.64
N ILE A 137 5.79 -8.65 -14.74
CA ILE A 137 5.36 -8.30 -13.37
C ILE A 137 4.31 -7.18 -13.40
N ALA A 138 4.54 -6.11 -14.19
CA ALA A 138 3.60 -5.01 -14.32
C ALA A 138 2.22 -5.48 -14.84
N LEU A 139 2.22 -6.32 -15.88
CA LEU A 139 0.98 -6.89 -16.44
C LEU A 139 0.28 -7.82 -15.44
N GLN A 140 1.03 -8.66 -14.72
CA GLN A 140 0.47 -9.48 -13.64
C GLN A 140 -0.14 -8.61 -12.52
N GLY A 141 0.51 -7.51 -12.15
CA GLY A 141 -0.01 -6.55 -11.17
C GLY A 141 -1.36 -5.95 -11.60
N ILE A 142 -1.53 -5.65 -12.89
CA ILE A 142 -2.81 -5.21 -13.46
C ILE A 142 -3.88 -6.30 -13.33
N GLU A 143 -3.55 -7.56 -13.61
CA GLU A 143 -4.51 -8.66 -13.47
C GLU A 143 -4.91 -8.88 -12.00
N ILE A 144 -3.95 -8.82 -11.06
CA ILE A 144 -4.24 -8.88 -9.63
C ILE A 144 -5.12 -7.71 -9.19
N ALA A 145 -4.88 -6.50 -9.70
CA ALA A 145 -5.66 -5.32 -9.35
C ALA A 145 -7.13 -5.38 -9.82
N LYS A 146 -7.44 -6.19 -10.85
CA LYS A 146 -8.81 -6.40 -11.34
C LYS A 146 -9.62 -7.37 -10.47
N GLU A 147 -8.95 -8.23 -9.69
CA GLU A 147 -9.58 -9.28 -8.89
C GLU A 147 -10.19 -8.76 -7.58
#